data_AF-A0A942K9L4-F1
#
_entry.id   AF-A0A942K9L4-F1
#
_cell.length_a   1.000
_cell.length_b   1.000
_cell.length_c   1.000
_cell.angle_alpha   90.00
_cell.angle_beta   90.00
_cell.angle_gamma   90.00
#
_symmetry.space_group_name_H-M   'P 1'
#
loop_
_entity.id
_entity.type
_entity.pdbx_description
1 polymer ?
#
loop_
_entity_poly.entity_id
_entity_poly.type
_entity_poly.pdbx_seq_one_letter_code
_entity_poly.pdbx_strand_id
1 'polypeptide(L)'
;MRIAAYRQQRSQLYRLLAATHAGPLGYALFDTVRSLAASLLEYAEFLPPYPPPPAAVYHWSYGFCPGSCELGCGPASPAACLPRHFNFLADSARRGAAKRRLREADYIERELLPCLDTIIKQLEVEAYRQLLVTTRQIVLKDAEQIRARPEVT
;
A
#
# COMPACT_ATOMS: atom_id res chain seq x y z
N MET A 1 19.78 -1.69 12.12
CA MET A 1 19.67 -0.86 10.90
C MET A 1 19.72 0.62 11.29
N ARG A 2 20.38 1.50 10.53
CA ARG A 2 20.40 2.94 10.85
C ARG A 2 19.00 3.55 10.58
N ILE A 3 18.50 4.41 11.46
CA ILE A 3 17.17 5.07 11.35
C ILE A 3 16.94 5.70 9.97
N ALA A 4 17.97 6.35 9.40
CA ALA A 4 17.87 6.94 8.06
C ALA A 4 17.64 5.90 6.95
N ALA A 5 18.26 4.72 7.06
CA ALA A 5 18.09 3.63 6.10
C ALA A 5 16.67 3.04 6.17
N TYR A 6 16.12 2.89 7.37
CA TYR A 6 14.73 2.42 7.54
C TYR A 6 13.72 3.40 6.93
N ARG A 7 13.86 4.70 7.21
CA ARG A 7 13.01 5.74 6.62
C ARG A 7 13.05 5.72 5.10
N GLN A 8 14.25 5.56 4.53
CA GLN A 8 14.43 5.47 3.10
C GLN A 8 13.76 4.23 2.52
N GLN A 9 13.93 3.06 3.15
CA GLN A 9 13.33 1.82 2.68
C GLN A 9 11.80 1.85 2.79
N ARG A 10 11.20 2.34 3.89
CA ARG A 10 9.74 2.55 3.98
C ARG A 10 9.23 3.49 2.91
N SER A 11 9.93 4.60 2.67
CA SER A 11 9.59 5.53 1.60
C SER A 11 9.61 4.85 0.22
N GLN A 12 10.59 3.98 -0.04
CA GLN A 12 10.66 3.19 -1.27
C GLN A 12 9.52 2.18 -1.37
N LEU A 13 9.19 1.47 -0.28
CA LEU A 13 8.08 0.52 -0.24
C LEU A 13 6.77 1.19 -0.64
N TYR A 14 6.45 2.32 -0.02
CA TYR A 14 5.22 3.04 -0.36
C TYR A 14 5.24 3.62 -1.78
N ARG A 15 6.38 4.06 -2.31
CA ARG A 15 6.48 4.46 -3.72
C ARG A 15 6.24 3.30 -4.68
N LEU A 16 6.75 2.12 -4.35
CA LEU A 16 6.53 0.92 -5.14
C LEU A 16 5.06 0.48 -5.08
N LEU A 17 4.42 0.56 -3.91
CA LEU A 17 2.98 0.34 -3.79
C LEU A 17 2.21 1.36 -4.64
N ALA A 18 2.54 2.65 -4.54
CA ALA A 18 1.92 3.68 -5.36
C ALA A 18 2.04 3.36 -6.85
N ALA A 19 3.23 2.99 -7.32
CA ALA A 19 3.47 2.64 -8.71
C ALA A 19 2.71 1.36 -9.12
N THR A 20 2.65 0.36 -8.24
CA THR A 20 1.93 -0.90 -8.49
C THR A 20 0.44 -0.67 -8.71
N HIS A 21 -0.12 0.30 -7.99
CA HIS A 21 -1.54 0.66 -8.09
C HIS A 21 -1.83 1.79 -9.08
N ALA A 22 -0.83 2.42 -9.71
CA ALA A 22 -1.02 3.61 -10.56
C ALA A 22 -1.47 3.31 -12.00
N GLY A 23 -1.52 2.04 -12.39
CA GLY A 23 -1.92 1.67 -13.74
C GLY A 23 -1.74 0.19 -14.05
N PRO A 24 -2.11 -0.24 -15.26
CA PRO A 24 -1.99 -1.63 -15.69
C PRO A 24 -0.54 -2.11 -15.77
N LEU A 25 0.41 -1.19 -16.05
CA LEU A 25 1.84 -1.50 -16.03
C LEU A 25 2.42 -1.57 -14.61
N GLY A 26 1.71 -1.04 -13.60
CA GLY A 26 2.14 -1.08 -12.21
C GLY A 26 2.30 -2.50 -11.68
N TYR A 27 1.46 -3.44 -12.13
CA TYR A 27 1.53 -4.84 -11.70
C TYR A 27 2.90 -5.48 -11.97
N ALA A 28 3.63 -5.05 -13.00
CA ALA A 28 4.98 -5.55 -13.29
C ALA A 28 5.98 -5.28 -12.15
N LEU A 29 5.67 -4.34 -11.25
CA LEU A 29 6.48 -4.02 -10.08
C LEU A 29 6.13 -4.88 -8.86
N PHE A 30 5.12 -5.74 -8.94
CA PHE A 30 4.62 -6.50 -7.80
C PHE A 30 5.69 -7.41 -7.17
N ASP A 31 6.50 -8.08 -7.99
CA ASP A 31 7.62 -8.88 -7.50
C ASP A 31 8.68 -8.03 -6.79
N THR A 32 8.92 -6.81 -7.29
CA THR A 32 9.84 -5.86 -6.65
C THR A 32 9.31 -5.39 -5.29
N VAL A 33 8.00 -5.09 -5.20
CA VAL A 33 7.33 -4.73 -3.94
C VAL A 33 7.46 -5.88 -2.94
N ARG A 34 7.17 -7.11 -3.37
CA ARG A 34 7.22 -8.31 -2.53
C ARG A 34 8.63 -8.54 -1.98
N SER A 35 9.65 -8.43 -2.82
CA SER A 35 11.05 -8.57 -2.41
C SER A 35 11.44 -7.50 -1.38
N LEU A 36 11.05 -6.24 -1.60
CA LEU A 36 11.34 -5.17 -0.66
C LEU A 36 10.57 -5.34 0.66
N ALA A 37 9.30 -5.72 0.60
CA ALA A 37 8.49 -6.02 1.79
C ALA A 37 9.09 -7.18 2.61
N ALA A 38 9.57 -8.24 1.96
CA ALA A 38 10.26 -9.35 2.63
C ALA A 38 11.49 -8.87 3.40
N SER A 39 12.28 -7.96 2.80
CA SER A 39 13.47 -7.39 3.44
C SER A 39 13.15 -6.42 4.59
N LEU A 40 12.01 -5.74 4.54
CA LEU A 40 11.61 -4.70 5.50
C LEU A 40 10.81 -5.25 6.68
N LEU A 41 9.91 -6.17 6.38
CA LEU A 41 8.83 -6.55 7.29
C LEU A 41 8.96 -7.98 7.80
N GLU A 42 10.10 -8.65 7.62
CA GLU A 42 10.24 -10.11 7.82
C GLU A 42 9.07 -10.84 7.15
N TYR A 43 8.79 -10.43 5.92
CA TYR A 43 7.61 -10.87 5.17
C TYR A 43 7.94 -12.20 4.47
N ALA A 44 8.00 -13.27 5.25
CA ALA A 44 8.15 -14.62 4.73
C ALA A 44 6.77 -15.14 4.29
N GLU A 45 6.72 -15.69 3.08
CA GLU A 45 5.58 -16.41 2.52
C GLU A 45 4.30 -15.59 2.35
N PHE A 46 4.13 -14.97 1.19
CA PHE A 46 2.81 -14.97 0.54
C PHE A 46 3.03 -14.68 -0.95
N LEU A 47 2.88 -15.73 -1.77
CA LEU A 47 2.10 -15.77 -3.03
C LEU A 47 2.78 -16.40 -4.25
N PRO A 48 2.01 -17.19 -5.03
CA PRO A 48 2.45 -17.74 -6.31
C PRO A 48 2.57 -16.64 -7.38
N PRO A 49 3.40 -16.84 -8.42
CA PRO A 49 3.45 -15.94 -9.56
C PRO A 49 2.09 -15.93 -10.27
N TYR A 50 1.52 -14.75 -10.52
CA TYR A 50 0.29 -14.59 -11.30
C TYR A 50 0.52 -13.62 -12.46
N PRO A 51 -0.07 -13.88 -13.64
CA PRO A 51 0.09 -12.99 -14.78
C PRO A 51 -0.59 -11.63 -14.55
N PRO A 52 -0.04 -10.53 -15.10
CA PRO A 52 -0.67 -9.22 -15.03
C PRO A 52 -2.04 -9.28 -15.71
N PRO A 53 -3.11 -8.82 -15.03
CA PRO A 53 -4.41 -8.67 -15.65
C PRO A 53 -4.39 -7.64 -16.81
N PRO A 54 -5.25 -7.79 -17.83
CA PRO A 54 -5.30 -6.89 -18.99
C PRO A 54 -5.65 -5.44 -18.61
N ALA A 55 -5.11 -4.47 -19.35
CA ALA A 55 -5.29 -3.04 -19.07
C ALA A 55 -6.75 -2.56 -19.03
N ALA A 56 -7.63 -3.18 -19.83
CA ALA A 56 -9.07 -2.90 -19.82
C ALA A 56 -9.72 -3.26 -18.48
N VAL A 57 -9.20 -4.28 -17.80
CA VAL A 57 -9.72 -4.75 -16.52
C VAL A 57 -9.30 -3.81 -15.39
N TYR A 58 -8.12 -3.17 -15.47
CA TYR A 58 -7.64 -2.19 -14.47
C TYR A 58 -8.64 -1.06 -14.22
N HIS A 59 -9.08 -0.36 -15.29
CA HIS A 59 -9.99 0.78 -15.17
C HIS A 59 -11.35 0.36 -14.61
N TRP A 60 -11.81 -0.84 -14.92
CA TRP A 60 -13.04 -1.40 -14.37
C TRP A 60 -12.84 -1.76 -12.88
N SER A 61 -11.76 -2.49 -12.55
CA SER A 61 -11.42 -2.93 -11.19
C SER A 61 -11.25 -1.79 -10.19
N TYR A 62 -10.61 -0.69 -10.59
CA TYR A 62 -10.48 0.50 -9.73
C TYR A 62 -11.61 1.49 -9.92
N GLY A 63 -12.29 1.50 -11.08
CA GLY A 63 -13.42 2.40 -11.37
C GLY A 63 -14.65 2.17 -10.48
N PHE A 64 -14.78 0.96 -9.93
CA PHE A 64 -15.78 0.59 -8.91
C PHE A 64 -15.27 0.73 -7.48
N CYS A 65 -14.23 1.53 -7.19
CA CYS A 65 -13.99 1.90 -5.80
C CYS A 65 -15.24 2.64 -5.33
N PRO A 66 -16.04 2.04 -4.44
CA PRO A 66 -17.18 2.74 -3.90
C PRO A 66 -16.59 3.97 -3.21
N GLY A 67 -17.27 5.11 -3.26
CA GLY A 67 -16.83 6.32 -2.57
C GLY A 67 -16.70 6.17 -1.04
N SER A 68 -16.62 4.96 -0.49
CA SER A 68 -16.22 4.66 0.87
C SER A 68 -14.69 4.57 0.97
N CYS A 69 -14.03 5.70 0.78
CA CYS A 69 -12.88 5.93 1.62
C CYS A 69 -13.26 7.21 2.38
N GLU A 70 -13.49 7.09 3.69
CA GLU A 70 -13.59 8.26 4.57
C GLU A 70 -12.29 9.10 4.53
N LEU A 71 -11.24 8.52 3.95
CA LEU A 71 -10.10 9.21 3.35
C LEU A 71 -10.59 10.25 2.34
N GLY A 72 -10.22 11.52 2.51
CA GLY A 72 -10.52 12.62 1.59
C GLY A 72 -9.92 12.50 0.17
N CYS A 73 -10.11 11.38 -0.52
CA CYS A 73 -10.14 11.34 -1.97
C CYS A 73 -11.34 12.15 -2.41
N GLY A 74 -11.16 13.46 -2.60
CA GLY A 74 -12.18 14.35 -3.15
C GLY A 74 -12.57 13.94 -4.59
N PRO A 75 -12.74 14.86 -5.54
CA PRO A 75 -13.17 14.53 -6.91
C PRO A 75 -12.11 13.74 -7.74
N ALA A 76 -11.13 13.10 -7.09
CA ALA A 76 -10.13 12.28 -7.75
C ALA A 76 -10.76 10.99 -8.29
N SER A 77 -10.32 10.55 -9.47
CA SER A 77 -10.73 9.23 -9.97
C SER A 77 -10.30 8.14 -8.98
N PRO A 78 -11.16 7.14 -8.73
CA PRO A 78 -10.83 5.97 -7.91
C PRO A 78 -9.44 5.35 -8.17
N ALA A 79 -9.03 5.29 -9.45
CA ALA A 79 -7.73 4.79 -9.89
C ALA A 79 -6.54 5.63 -9.38
N ALA A 80 -6.75 6.92 -9.07
CA ALA A 80 -5.72 7.80 -8.54
C ALA A 80 -5.74 7.87 -6.99
N CYS A 81 -6.81 7.42 -6.35
CA CYS A 81 -7.02 7.55 -4.90
C CYS A 81 -5.95 6.77 -4.11
N LEU A 82 -5.87 5.45 -4.34
CA LEU A 82 -4.95 4.57 -3.60
C LEU A 82 -3.46 4.92 -3.85
N PRO A 83 -3.00 5.15 -5.09
CA PRO A 83 -1.63 5.63 -5.35
C PRO A 83 -1.28 6.94 -4.65
N ARG A 84 -2.23 7.88 -4.50
CA ARG A 84 -2.00 9.15 -3.79
C ARG A 84 -1.75 8.93 -2.30
N HIS A 85 -2.52 8.04 -1.67
CA HIS A 85 -2.31 7.71 -0.25
C HIS A 85 -0.96 7.05 0.00
N PHE A 86 -0.52 6.15 -0.89
CA PHE A 86 0.81 5.57 -0.80
C PHE A 86 1.91 6.62 -1.03
N ASN A 87 1.74 7.52 -2.00
CA ASN A 87 2.69 8.63 -2.19
C ASN A 87 2.77 9.54 -0.96
N PHE A 88 1.63 9.84 -0.32
CA PHE A 88 1.59 10.59 0.94
C PHE A 88 2.36 9.88 2.05
N LEU A 89 2.14 8.57 2.24
CA LEU A 89 2.86 7.76 3.23
C LEU A 89 4.36 7.69 2.92
N ALA A 90 4.76 7.54 1.65
CA ALA A 90 6.15 7.56 1.25
C ALA A 90 6.86 8.86 1.65
N ASP A 91 6.17 9.97 1.42
CA ASP A 91 6.65 11.31 1.71
C ASP A 91 6.69 11.62 3.22
N SER A 92 5.75 11.03 3.97
CA SER A 92 5.72 11.11 5.43
C SER A 92 6.84 10.26 6.06
N ALA A 93 7.01 9.01 5.61
CA ALA A 93 8.01 8.07 6.11
C ALA A 93 9.44 8.62 6.01
N ARG A 94 9.76 9.37 4.96
CA ARG A 94 11.07 10.02 4.77
C ARG A 94 11.37 11.10 5.82
N ARG A 95 10.34 11.76 6.36
CA ARG A 95 10.45 12.98 7.19
C ARG A 95 9.93 12.80 8.63
N GLY A 96 9.37 11.63 8.96
CA GLY A 96 8.63 11.41 10.20
C GLY A 96 9.49 11.22 11.45
N ALA A 97 9.36 12.14 12.41
CA ALA A 97 9.72 11.91 13.81
C ALA A 97 8.72 10.93 14.48
N ALA A 98 9.05 10.39 15.65
CA ALA A 98 8.26 9.36 16.35
C ALA A 98 6.76 9.67 16.44
N LYS A 99 6.39 10.89 16.84
CA LYS A 99 4.97 11.34 16.90
C LYS A 99 4.27 11.31 15.54
N ARG A 100 4.98 11.64 14.46
CA ARG A 100 4.41 11.60 13.10
C ARG A 100 4.22 10.17 12.63
N ARG A 101 5.15 9.27 12.96
CA ARG A 101 5.02 7.84 12.68
C ARG A 101 3.81 7.22 13.37
N LEU A 102 3.56 7.54 14.64
CA LEU A 102 2.35 7.06 15.32
C LEU A 102 1.07 7.51 14.62
N ARG A 103 1.04 8.76 14.10
CA ARG A 103 -0.08 9.21 13.26
C ARG A 103 -0.16 8.51 11.91
N GLU A 104 0.96 8.09 11.32
CA GLU A 104 0.96 7.24 10.13
C GLU A 104 0.32 5.89 10.45
N ALA A 105 0.67 5.26 11.58
CA ALA A 105 0.04 4.02 12.02
C ALA A 105 -1.47 4.19 12.27
N ASP A 106 -1.87 5.24 12.98
CA ASP A 106 -3.29 5.57 13.21
C ASP A 106 -4.04 5.71 11.87
N TYR A 107 -3.45 6.42 10.92
CA TYR A 107 -4.01 6.62 9.58
C TYR A 107 -4.11 5.31 8.79
N ILE A 108 -3.06 4.47 8.83
CA ILE A 108 -3.08 3.17 8.17
C ILE A 108 -4.21 2.30 8.73
N GLU A 109 -4.30 2.22 10.05
CA GLU A 109 -5.26 1.37 10.76
C GLU A 109 -6.71 1.82 10.58
N ARG A 110 -6.96 3.13 10.70
CA ARG A 110 -8.32 3.69 10.74
C ARG A 110 -8.88 4.01 9.36
N GLU A 111 -8.01 4.27 8.39
CA GLU A 111 -8.45 4.81 7.11
C GLU A 111 -8.02 3.93 5.93
N LEU A 112 -6.72 3.61 5.81
CA LEU A 112 -6.21 2.87 4.66
C LEU A 112 -6.63 1.40 4.64
N LEU A 113 -6.54 0.69 5.76
CA LEU A 113 -6.93 -0.71 5.86
C LEU A 113 -8.43 -0.93 5.56
N PRO A 114 -9.37 -0.15 6.14
CA PRO A 114 -10.79 -0.24 5.79
C PRO A 114 -11.08 0.05 4.30
N CYS A 115 -10.39 1.02 3.70
CA CYS A 115 -10.50 1.32 2.28
C CYS A 115 -10.04 0.11 1.43
N LEU A 116 -8.89 -0.49 1.75
CA LEU A 116 -8.42 -1.72 1.09
C LEU A 116 -9.39 -2.89 1.27
N ASP A 117 -9.92 -3.10 2.48
CA ASP A 117 -10.89 -4.16 2.78
C ASP A 117 -12.17 -4.02 1.97
N THR A 118 -12.63 -2.78 1.78
CA THR A 118 -13.82 -2.51 0.98
C THR A 118 -13.59 -2.80 -0.50
N ILE A 119 -12.44 -2.38 -1.05
CA ILE A 119 -12.09 -2.68 -2.46
C ILE A 119 -11.93 -4.20 -2.65
N ILE A 120 -11.24 -4.89 -1.74
CA ILE A 120 -11.06 -6.35 -1.79
C ILE A 120 -12.41 -7.06 -1.85
N LYS A 121 -13.38 -6.64 -1.02
CA LYS A 121 -14.71 -7.28 -1.00
C LYS A 121 -15.45 -7.13 -2.33
N GLN A 122 -15.41 -5.95 -2.92
CA GLN A 122 -16.20 -5.61 -4.10
C GLN A 122 -15.56 -6.03 -5.43
N LEU A 123 -14.25 -6.26 -5.43
CA LEU A 123 -13.52 -6.53 -6.66
C LEU A 123 -13.69 -7.99 -7.11
N GLU A 124 -14.36 -8.20 -8.24
CA GLU A 124 -14.62 -9.55 -8.78
C GLU A 124 -13.42 -10.18 -9.51
N VAL A 125 -12.34 -9.42 -9.74
CA VAL A 125 -11.18 -9.88 -10.51
C VAL A 125 -10.11 -10.45 -9.58
N GLU A 126 -9.96 -11.77 -9.58
CA GLU A 126 -9.11 -12.51 -8.64
C GLU A 126 -7.63 -12.04 -8.63
N ALA A 127 -7.04 -11.82 -9.81
CA ALA A 127 -5.64 -11.40 -9.90
C ALA A 127 -5.37 -10.04 -9.21
N TYR A 128 -6.31 -9.09 -9.33
CA TYR A 128 -6.20 -7.79 -8.67
C TYR A 128 -6.62 -7.86 -7.20
N ARG A 129 -7.58 -8.73 -6.85
CA ARG A 129 -7.95 -9.01 -5.46
C ARG A 129 -6.74 -9.50 -4.68
N GLN A 130 -5.96 -10.41 -5.27
CA GLN A 130 -4.77 -10.94 -4.62
C GLN A 130 -3.70 -9.86 -4.37
N LEU A 131 -3.46 -8.99 -5.36
CA LEU A 131 -2.58 -7.82 -5.21
C LEU A 131 -3.02 -6.92 -4.03
N LEU A 132 -4.32 -6.64 -3.92
CA LEU A 132 -4.86 -5.82 -2.84
C LEU A 132 -4.74 -6.51 -1.47
N VAL A 133 -4.96 -7.82 -1.41
CA VAL A 133 -4.75 -8.61 -0.18
C VAL A 133 -3.29 -8.52 0.27
N THR A 134 -2.33 -8.70 -0.65
CA THR A 134 -0.90 -8.54 -0.32
C THR A 134 -0.60 -7.14 0.16
N THR A 135 -1.10 -6.14 -0.55
CA THR A 135 -0.91 -4.73 -0.21
C THR A 135 -1.43 -4.42 1.18
N ARG A 136 -2.64 -4.89 1.50
CA ARG A 136 -3.26 -4.77 2.81
C ARG A 136 -2.38 -5.37 3.91
N GLN A 137 -1.92 -6.60 3.73
CA GLN A 137 -1.10 -7.25 4.73
C GLN A 137 0.28 -6.58 4.89
N ILE A 138 0.89 -6.08 3.80
CA ILE A 138 2.12 -5.27 3.84
C ILE A 138 1.91 -4.02 4.71
N VAL A 139 0.85 -3.24 4.46
CA VAL A 139 0.64 -2.01 5.24
C VAL A 139 0.22 -2.27 6.68
N LEU A 140 -0.52 -3.36 6.94
CA LEU A 140 -0.82 -3.81 8.31
C LEU A 140 0.48 -4.08 9.08
N LYS A 141 1.37 -4.89 8.49
CA LYS A 141 2.63 -5.25 9.16
C LYS A 141 3.55 -4.04 9.37
N ASP A 142 3.57 -3.09 8.43
CA ASP A 142 4.28 -1.83 8.63
C ASP A 142 3.70 -1.03 9.81
N ALA A 143 2.38 -0.92 9.93
CA ALA A 143 1.74 -0.24 11.06
C ALA A 143 2.08 -0.91 12.40
N GLU A 144 2.03 -2.24 12.48
CA GLU A 144 2.44 -3.01 13.66
C GLU A 144 3.91 -2.74 14.04
N GLN A 145 4.81 -2.67 13.05
CA GLN A 145 6.21 -2.34 13.28
C GLN A 145 6.41 -0.91 13.80
N ILE A 146 5.68 0.07 13.25
CA ILE A 146 5.71 1.45 13.74
C ILE A 146 5.30 1.50 15.21
N ARG A 147 4.23 0.80 15.57
CA ARG A 147 3.72 0.73 16.96
C ARG A 147 4.72 0.08 17.91
N ALA A 148 5.35 -1.00 17.47
CA ALA A 148 6.29 -1.74 18.30
C ALA A 148 7.57 -0.94 18.60
N ARG A 149 8.01 -0.07 17.68
CA ARG A 149 9.30 0.62 17.79
C ARG A 149 9.26 2.08 17.32
N PRO A 150 8.42 2.95 17.88
CA PRO A 150 8.18 4.29 17.32
C PRO A 150 9.42 5.19 17.24
N GLU A 151 10.50 4.86 17.95
CA GLU A 151 11.75 5.64 18.04
C GLU A 151 12.88 5.14 17.14
N VAL A 152 12.98 3.82 16.92
CA VAL A 152 14.18 3.14 16.37
C VAL A 152 14.05 2.80 14.89
N THR A 153 12.87 3.00 14.34
CA THR A 153 12.54 2.76 12.94
C THR A 153 12.49 4.08 12.15
#